data_AF-A0A7X6R1P8-F1
#
_entry.id   AF-A0A7X6R1P8-F1
#
_cell.length_a   1.000
_cell.length_b   1.000
_cell.length_c   1.000
_cell.angle_alpha   90.00
_cell.angle_beta   90.00
_cell.angle_gamma   90.00
#
_symmetry.space_group_name_H-M   'P 1'
#
loop_
_entity.id
_entity.type
_entity.pdbx_description
1 polymer ?
#
loop_
_entity_poly.entity_id
_entity_poly.type
_entity_poly.pdbx_seq_one_letter_code
_entity_poly.pdbx_strand_id
1 'polypeptide(L)'
;MLVTGLIAGTLATSACGGGSGPKNPAHPVPSPLPTPTSSSQAISSENLGYLWPLTVDHGTLECRPSDLAVFIAPDGTAYALNDNASTAGIANIEPLRATGAGGDKISLGAMRSKTLALCRLSG
;
A
#
# COMPACT_ATOMS: atom_id res chain seq x y z
N MET A 1 -49.82 -39.03 38.66
CA MET A 1 -50.07 -39.99 37.56
C MET A 1 -50.03 -39.23 36.24
N LEU A 2 -49.19 -39.70 35.30
CA LEU A 2 -49.09 -39.42 33.83
C LEU A 2 -48.95 -37.95 33.39
N VAL A 3 -47.82 -37.44 32.87
CA VAL A 3 -47.02 -37.74 31.64
C VAL A 3 -47.72 -37.40 30.31
N THR A 4 -47.29 -36.31 29.65
CA THR A 4 -46.98 -36.10 28.20
C THR A 4 -46.89 -34.58 27.93
N GLY A 5 -45.96 -33.95 27.22
CA GLY A 5 -44.86 -34.36 26.34
C GLY A 5 -44.90 -33.57 25.01
N LEU A 6 -43.87 -32.74 24.74
CA LEU A 6 -43.46 -32.15 23.43
C LEU A 6 -44.43 -31.07 22.83
N ILE A 7 -44.03 -29.97 22.17
CA ILE A 7 -43.15 -29.80 20.98
C ILE A 7 -42.59 -28.36 20.90
N ALA A 8 -41.33 -28.25 20.48
CA ALA A 8 -40.57 -27.03 20.16
C ALA A 8 -40.84 -26.51 18.73
N GLY A 9 -40.58 -25.22 18.43
CA GLY A 9 -40.55 -24.73 17.05
C GLY A 9 -40.38 -23.22 16.86
N THR A 10 -39.13 -22.77 16.93
CA THR A 10 -38.50 -21.57 16.31
C THR A 10 -39.39 -20.52 15.60
N LEU A 11 -39.37 -19.29 16.11
CA LEU A 11 -39.88 -18.10 15.41
C LEU A 11 -38.96 -17.72 14.24
N ALA A 12 -39.60 -17.46 13.10
CA ALA A 12 -38.99 -17.23 11.80
C ALA A 12 -38.11 -15.97 11.74
N THR A 13 -37.00 -16.11 11.02
CA THR A 13 -36.05 -15.07 10.65
C THR A 13 -36.67 -14.07 9.66
N SER A 14 -36.91 -12.83 10.08
CA SER A 14 -37.06 -11.70 9.17
C SER A 14 -35.65 -11.24 8.76
N ALA A 15 -35.20 -11.74 7.61
CA ALA A 15 -34.00 -11.24 6.95
C ALA A 15 -34.18 -9.75 6.64
N CYS A 16 -33.36 -8.88 7.22
CA CYS A 16 -33.12 -7.56 6.67
C CYS A 16 -32.45 -7.74 5.31
N GLY A 17 -33.26 -7.70 4.24
CA GLY A 17 -32.78 -7.55 2.88
C GLY A 17 -32.02 -6.24 2.75
N GLY A 18 -30.70 -6.30 2.96
CA GLY A 18 -29.77 -5.22 2.65
C GLY A 18 -29.74 -4.99 1.15
N GLY A 19 -30.70 -4.20 0.65
CA GLY A 19 -30.73 -3.74 -0.72
C GLY A 19 -29.40 -3.07 -1.06
N SER A 20 -28.71 -3.61 -2.06
CA SER A 20 -27.49 -3.01 -2.58
C SER A 20 -27.86 -1.65 -3.16
N GLY A 21 -27.45 -0.57 -2.49
CA GLY A 21 -27.57 0.79 -3.01
C GLY A 21 -26.86 0.94 -4.36
N PRO A 22 -27.09 2.05 -5.08
CA PRO A 22 -26.50 2.29 -6.39
C PRO A 22 -24.99 2.04 -6.35
N LYS A 23 -24.48 1.15 -7.22
CA LYS A 23 -23.05 0.89 -7.33
C LYS A 23 -22.37 2.20 -7.73
N ASN A 24 -21.64 2.79 -6.79
CA ASN A 24 -20.70 3.87 -7.07
C ASN A 24 -19.78 3.40 -8.21
N PRO A 25 -19.46 4.24 -9.22
CA PRO A 25 -18.48 3.88 -10.25
C PRO A 25 -17.22 3.27 -9.61
N ALA A 26 -16.66 2.26 -10.27
CA ALA A 26 -15.51 1.53 -9.76
C ALA A 26 -14.34 2.50 -9.54
N HIS A 27 -14.10 2.86 -8.28
CA HIS A 27 -12.84 3.48 -7.89
C HIS A 27 -11.72 2.47 -8.19
N PRO A 28 -10.58 2.89 -8.76
CA PRO A 28 -9.45 1.98 -8.92
C PRO A 28 -9.09 1.45 -7.53
N VAL A 29 -9.36 0.16 -7.33
CA VAL A 29 -9.11 -0.53 -6.06
C VAL A 29 -7.62 -0.85 -6.06
N PRO A 30 -6.83 -0.30 -5.12
CA PRO A 30 -5.43 -0.62 -5.06
C PRO A 30 -5.23 -2.12 -4.83
N SER A 31 -4.35 -2.74 -5.61
CA SER A 31 -4.02 -4.15 -5.44
C SER A 31 -3.25 -4.38 -4.13
N PRO A 32 -3.50 -5.48 -3.39
CA PRO A 32 -2.73 -5.81 -2.19
C PRO A 32 -1.23 -5.85 -2.48
N LEU A 33 -0.44 -5.30 -1.56
CA LEU A 33 1.02 -5.38 -1.64
C LEU A 33 1.47 -6.84 -1.41
N PRO A 34 2.51 -7.30 -2.10
CA PRO A 34 3.10 -8.60 -1.79
C PRO A 34 3.65 -8.61 -0.35
N THR A 35 3.70 -9.80 0.25
CA THR A 35 4.26 -9.96 1.60
C THR A 35 5.69 -9.42 1.62
N PRO A 36 6.00 -8.47 2.52
CA PRO A 36 7.36 -7.94 2.61
C PRO A 36 8.32 -9.04 3.03
N THR A 37 9.52 -9.04 2.45
CA THR A 37 10.67 -9.59 3.17
C THR A 37 11.04 -8.59 4.27
N SER A 38 11.67 -9.02 5.37
CA SER A 38 11.92 -8.18 6.56
C SER A 38 12.49 -6.78 6.25
N SER A 39 13.17 -6.59 5.11
CA SER A 39 13.72 -5.31 4.65
C SER A 39 13.29 -4.85 3.25
N SER A 40 12.45 -5.59 2.50
CA SER A 40 12.09 -5.20 1.12
C SER A 40 10.66 -5.55 0.73
N GLN A 41 10.10 -4.74 -0.17
CA GLN A 41 8.74 -4.92 -0.66
C GLN A 41 8.60 -4.38 -2.08
N ALA A 42 8.13 -5.22 -3.00
CA ALA A 42 7.77 -4.76 -4.34
C ALA A 42 6.52 -3.86 -4.28
N ILE A 43 6.51 -2.82 -5.12
CA ILE A 43 5.43 -1.84 -5.20
C ILE A 43 5.22 -1.40 -6.64
N SER A 44 3.96 -1.27 -7.05
CA SER A 44 3.56 -0.75 -8.36
C SER A 44 2.58 0.41 -8.23
N SER A 45 2.41 1.13 -9.33
CA SER A 45 1.36 2.11 -9.52
C SER A 45 -0.03 1.51 -9.27
N GLU A 46 -0.25 0.22 -9.49
CA GLU A 46 -1.53 -0.44 -9.18
C GLU A 46 -1.76 -0.58 -7.66
N ASN A 47 -0.69 -0.62 -6.85
CA ASN A 47 -0.80 -0.69 -5.40
C ASN A 47 -1.10 0.67 -4.75
N LEU A 48 -0.79 1.78 -5.42
CA LEU A 48 -1.01 3.14 -4.90
C LEU A 48 -2.06 3.93 -5.71
N GLY A 49 -2.44 3.47 -6.90
CA GLY A 49 -3.33 4.17 -7.81
C GLY A 49 -2.89 5.61 -8.03
N TYR A 50 -3.80 6.55 -7.81
CA TYR A 50 -3.53 7.99 -7.93
C TYR A 50 -2.51 8.54 -6.93
N LEU A 51 -2.12 7.77 -5.91
CA LEU A 51 -1.08 8.16 -4.94
C LEU A 51 0.32 7.80 -5.41
N TRP A 52 0.46 7.19 -6.59
CA TRP A 52 1.76 6.85 -7.17
C TRP A 52 2.51 8.12 -7.63
N PRO A 53 3.65 8.47 -7.02
CA PRO A 53 4.30 9.76 -7.26
C PRO A 53 5.42 9.73 -8.31
N LEU A 54 5.61 8.59 -9.00
CA LEU A 54 6.73 8.37 -9.91
C LEU A 54 6.27 8.23 -11.37
N THR A 55 7.19 8.48 -12.30
CA THR A 55 6.97 8.30 -13.74
C THR A 55 7.13 6.85 -14.20
N VAL A 56 7.92 6.05 -13.48
CA VAL A 56 8.00 4.60 -13.67
C VAL A 56 6.75 3.92 -13.13
N ASP A 57 6.37 2.79 -13.68
CA ASP A 57 5.13 2.07 -13.35
C ASP A 57 5.25 1.16 -12.12
N HIS A 58 6.45 0.70 -11.79
CA HIS A 58 6.73 -0.14 -10.61
C HIS A 58 8.18 0.00 -10.10
N GLY A 59 8.48 -0.67 -8.99
CA GLY A 59 9.82 -0.79 -8.44
C GLY A 59 9.83 -1.55 -7.11
N THR A 60 10.94 -1.47 -6.39
CA THR A 60 11.09 -2.14 -5.08
C THR A 60 11.46 -1.12 -4.01
N LEU A 61 10.74 -1.13 -2.89
CA LEU A 61 11.15 -0.43 -1.68
C LEU A 61 12.10 -1.33 -0.90
N GLU A 62 13.26 -0.79 -0.54
CA GLU A 62 14.29 -1.49 0.21
C GLU A 62 14.72 -0.62 1.39
N CYS A 63 14.80 -1.20 2.57
CA CYS A 63 15.56 -0.63 3.67
C CYS A 63 16.93 -1.30 3.76
N ARG A 64 17.99 -0.51 3.70
CA ARG A 64 19.36 -0.99 3.93
C ARG A 64 19.82 -0.64 5.36
N PRO A 65 20.91 -1.26 5.86
CA PRO A 65 21.45 -0.97 7.18
C PRO A 65 21.66 0.54 7.39
N SER A 66 21.50 1.01 8.63
CA SER A 66 21.54 2.44 9.00
C SER A 66 20.32 3.26 8.53
N ASP A 67 19.14 2.62 8.48
CA ASP A 67 17.87 3.26 8.13
C ASP A 67 17.92 3.97 6.76
N LEU A 68 18.59 3.36 5.77
CA LEU A 68 18.66 3.92 4.43
C LEU A 68 17.42 3.46 3.65
N ALA A 69 16.47 4.37 3.49
CA ALA A 69 15.25 4.12 2.72
C ALA A 69 15.53 4.35 1.23
N VAL A 70 15.39 3.31 0.42
CA VAL A 70 15.76 3.30 -1.00
C VAL A 70 14.60 2.81 -1.86
N PHE A 71 14.44 3.43 -3.03
CA PHE A 71 13.62 2.93 -4.12
C PHE A 71 14.52 2.38 -5.22
N ILE A 72 14.36 1.11 -5.58
CA ILE A 72 15.00 0.50 -6.74
C ILE A 72 14.03 0.57 -7.91
N ALA A 73 14.39 1.34 -8.93
CA ALA A 73 13.63 1.45 -10.16
C ALA A 73 13.76 0.18 -11.03
N PRO A 74 12.88 -0.02 -12.04
CA PRO A 74 12.90 -1.22 -12.89
C PRO A 74 14.21 -1.40 -13.68
N ASP A 75 14.94 -0.31 -13.90
CA ASP A 75 16.26 -0.30 -14.53
C ASP A 75 17.39 -0.76 -13.60
N GLY A 76 17.09 -1.04 -12.32
CA GLY A 76 18.03 -1.41 -11.28
C GLY A 76 18.68 -0.23 -10.56
N THR A 77 18.37 1.02 -10.95
CA THR A 77 18.94 2.20 -10.33
C THR A 77 18.33 2.44 -8.95
N ALA A 78 19.19 2.67 -7.96
CA ALA A 78 18.79 2.97 -6.59
C ALA A 78 18.65 4.48 -6.35
N TYR A 79 17.52 4.88 -5.78
CA TYR A 79 17.21 6.27 -5.47
C TYR A 79 16.87 6.47 -3.98
N ALA A 80 17.35 7.56 -3.41
CA ALA A 80 17.15 7.91 -2.02
C ALA A 80 15.71 8.38 -1.75
N LEU A 81 15.08 7.80 -0.71
CA LEU A 81 13.77 8.23 -0.20
C LEU A 81 13.85 9.03 1.11
N ASN A 82 15.00 9.01 1.79
CA ASN A 82 15.25 9.79 2.99
C ASN A 82 16.63 10.45 2.99
N ASP A 83 16.83 11.36 3.94
CA ASP A 83 18.05 12.16 4.06
C ASP A 83 19.28 11.30 4.41
N ASN A 84 19.10 10.20 5.14
CA ASN A 84 20.17 9.24 5.44
C ASN A 84 20.69 8.58 4.16
N ALA A 85 19.79 8.11 3.28
CA ALA A 85 20.15 7.54 1.98
C ALA A 85 20.87 8.55 1.08
N SER A 86 20.39 9.80 1.05
CA SER A 86 21.05 10.89 0.32
C SER A 86 22.45 11.17 0.87
N THR A 87 22.60 11.21 2.20
CA THR A 87 23.90 11.43 2.88
C THR A 87 24.87 10.28 2.64
N ALA A 88 24.36 9.06 2.47
CA ALA A 88 25.13 7.87 2.10
C ALA A 88 25.56 7.85 0.61
N GLY A 89 25.22 8.88 -0.18
CA GLY A 89 25.63 9.00 -1.59
C GLY A 89 24.69 8.34 -2.60
N ILE A 90 23.49 7.94 -2.19
CA ILE A 90 22.48 7.37 -3.10
C ILE A 90 21.85 8.51 -3.92
N ALA A 91 21.63 8.26 -5.21
CA ALA A 91 21.09 9.26 -6.14
C ALA A 91 19.72 9.78 -5.70
N ASN A 92 19.44 11.06 -5.97
CA ASN A 92 18.15 11.65 -5.63
C ASN A 92 17.05 11.13 -6.58
N ILE A 93 15.87 10.83 -6.06
CA ILE A 93 14.69 10.33 -6.80
C ILE A 93 13.98 11.41 -7.65
N GLU A 94 14.35 12.70 -7.51
CA GLU A 94 13.76 13.80 -8.28
C GLU A 94 13.61 13.56 -9.80
N PRO A 95 14.56 12.92 -10.51
CA PRO A 95 14.41 12.61 -11.94
C PRO A 95 13.21 11.72 -12.26
N LEU A 96 12.79 10.86 -11.33
CA LEU A 96 11.64 9.98 -11.47
C LEU A 96 10.35 10.57 -10.91
N ARG A 97 10.41 11.74 -10.26
CA ARG A 97 9.26 12.32 -9.57
C ARG A 97 8.29 12.92 -10.58
N ALA A 98 7.06 12.39 -10.58
CA ALA A 98 5.99 12.87 -11.43
C ALA A 98 5.56 14.29 -11.05
N THR A 99 5.10 15.04 -12.04
CA THR A 99 4.51 16.37 -11.87
C THR A 99 2.99 16.23 -11.82
N GLY A 100 2.37 16.74 -10.77
CA GLY A 100 0.93 16.75 -10.61
C GLY A 100 0.24 17.73 -11.56
N ALA A 101 -1.09 17.65 -11.66
CA ALA A 101 -1.88 18.48 -12.58
C ALA A 101 -1.73 20.01 -12.33
N GLY A 102 -1.32 20.41 -11.12
CA GLY A 102 -1.04 21.80 -10.76
C GLY A 102 0.36 22.31 -11.12
N GLY A 103 1.20 21.49 -11.75
CA GLY A 103 2.59 21.84 -12.08
C GLY A 103 3.60 21.61 -10.95
N ASP A 104 3.12 21.37 -9.73
CA ASP A 104 3.94 20.98 -8.59
C ASP A 104 4.32 19.50 -8.66
N LYS A 105 5.48 19.17 -8.10
CA LYS A 105 5.91 17.77 -7.98
C LYS A 105 5.09 17.02 -6.92
N ILE A 106 4.71 15.78 -7.24
CA ILE A 106 3.92 14.95 -6.31
C ILE A 106 4.75 14.61 -5.07
N SER A 107 4.10 14.59 -3.90
CA SER A 107 4.74 14.27 -2.63
C SER A 107 5.14 12.79 -2.57
N LEU A 108 6.36 12.54 -2.10
CA LEU A 108 6.89 11.18 -1.86
C LEU A 108 6.52 10.64 -0.47
N GLY A 109 5.73 11.39 0.32
CA GLY A 109 5.49 11.10 1.73
C GLY A 109 4.90 9.70 2.00
N ALA A 110 3.99 9.23 1.14
CA ALA A 110 3.41 7.90 1.26
C ALA A 110 4.45 6.78 1.02
N MET A 111 5.31 6.97 0.01
CA MET A 111 6.37 6.01 -0.34
C MET A 111 7.49 5.99 0.71
N ARG A 112 7.92 7.17 1.18
CA ARG A 112 8.89 7.29 2.30
C ARG A 112 8.36 6.62 3.56
N SER A 113 7.12 6.90 3.94
CA SER A 113 6.50 6.31 5.14
C SER A 113 6.42 4.79 5.08
N LYS A 114 6.04 4.22 3.92
CA LYS A 114 6.03 2.77 3.73
C LYS A 114 7.43 2.15 3.85
N THR A 115 8.44 2.79 3.25
CA THR A 115 9.82 2.27 3.31
C THR A 115 10.41 2.36 4.72
N LEU A 116 10.12 3.44 5.45
CA LEU A 116 10.52 3.56 6.86
C LEU A 116 9.83 2.52 7.76
N ALA A 117 8.62 2.08 7.41
CA ALA A 117 7.98 0.96 8.10
C ALA A 117 8.75 -0.35 7.87
N LEU A 118 9.31 -0.57 6.67
CA LEU A 118 10.21 -1.70 6.41
C LEU A 118 11.49 -1.61 7.25
N CYS A 119 12.07 -0.42 7.39
CA CYS A 119 13.27 -0.23 8.23
C CYS A 119 13.06 -0.68 9.68
N ARG A 120 11.87 -0.45 10.23
CA ARG A 120 11.51 -0.90 11.59
C ARG A 120 11.31 -2.40 11.72
N LEU A 121 11.05 -3.11 10.62
CA LEU A 121 10.91 -4.56 10.59
C LEU A 121 12.26 -5.27 10.38
N SER A 122 13.28 -4.54 9.93
CA SER A 122 14.64 -5.04 9.66
C SER A 122 15.67 -4.70 10.72
N GLY A 123 15.35 -3.82 11.68
CA GLY A 123 16.20 -3.46 12.83
C GLY A 123 15.87 -4.28 14.07
#